data_AF-A0A944YT73-F1
#
_entry.id   AF-A0A944YT73-F1
#
_cell.length_a   1.000
_cell.length_b   1.000
_cell.length_c   1.000
_cell.angle_alpha   90.00
_cell.angle_beta   90.00
_cell.angle_gamma   90.00
#
_symmetry.space_group_name_H-M   'P 1'
#
loop_
_entity.id
_entity.type
_entity.pdbx_description
1 polymer ?
#
loop_
_entity_poly.entity_id
_entity_poly.type
_entity_poly.pdbx_seq_one_letter_code
_entity_poly.pdbx_strand_id
1 'polypeptide(L)'
;MQEKKMAKTFNEQKMFFERSVEKTISRFPERKENFLTGSDKIVKRIYTEEDTKDLKYEDYIGFPDVYPYTRGVQPTMYRGRFWTMRQYAGFGNAEESNARYKFLLQKGQTGLSIAFDLPTQMGYDSDHVMSEGEVGKVGVAIDSLADMEILFDGIPLDKVSTSMTINAPASVLLAMYIAVAEKQGVSVEKLRGTI
;
A
#
# COMPACT_ATOMS: atom_id res chain seq x y z
N MET A 1 -28.97 -38.70 -5.89
CA MET A 1 -29.36 -37.32 -6.26
C MET A 1 -30.57 -36.81 -5.47
N GLN A 2 -31.55 -37.68 -5.15
CA GLN A 2 -32.68 -37.36 -4.26
C GLN A 2 -32.26 -37.08 -2.81
N GLU A 3 -31.34 -37.86 -2.21
CA GLU A 3 -30.89 -37.65 -0.82
C GLU A 3 -30.18 -36.31 -0.60
N LYS A 4 -29.39 -35.82 -1.57
CA LYS A 4 -28.76 -34.48 -1.52
C LYS A 4 -29.80 -33.36 -1.43
N LYS A 5 -30.99 -33.55 -2.03
CA LYS A 5 -32.09 -32.58 -1.99
C LYS A 5 -32.90 -32.65 -0.69
N MET A 6 -32.69 -33.68 0.13
CA MET A 6 -33.42 -33.89 1.39
C MET A 6 -32.67 -33.44 2.64
N ALA A 7 -31.35 -33.23 2.57
CA ALA A 7 -30.58 -32.64 3.67
C ALA A 7 -30.97 -31.18 3.85
N LYS A 8 -31.76 -30.90 4.90
CA LYS A 8 -32.32 -29.56 5.15
C LYS A 8 -31.60 -28.84 6.27
N THR A 9 -30.95 -29.56 7.18
CA THR A 9 -30.20 -28.96 8.30
C THR A 9 -28.71 -28.85 7.99
N PHE A 10 -28.03 -27.92 8.68
CA PHE A 10 -26.59 -27.74 8.57
C PHE A 10 -25.82 -29.05 8.82
N ASN A 11 -26.16 -29.77 9.89
CA ASN A 11 -25.49 -31.03 10.25
C ASN A 11 -25.70 -32.14 9.21
N GLU A 12 -26.90 -32.27 8.64
CA GLU A 12 -27.17 -33.23 7.57
C GLU A 12 -26.34 -32.93 6.32
N GLN A 13 -26.27 -31.66 5.94
CA GLN A 13 -25.49 -31.20 4.79
C GLN A 13 -23.99 -31.42 5.01
N LYS A 14 -23.47 -31.11 6.20
CA LYS A 14 -22.07 -31.32 6.60
C LYS A 14 -21.70 -32.79 6.55
N MET A 15 -22.49 -33.68 7.17
CA MET A 15 -22.25 -35.13 7.12
C MET A 15 -22.25 -35.67 5.69
N PHE A 16 -23.20 -35.21 4.87
CA PHE A 16 -23.28 -35.61 3.47
C PHE A 16 -22.03 -35.16 2.68
N PHE A 17 -21.56 -33.93 2.94
CA PHE A 17 -20.35 -33.38 2.35
C PHE A 17 -19.11 -34.19 2.75
N GLU A 18 -18.90 -34.45 4.04
CA GLU A 18 -17.75 -35.21 4.56
C GLU A 18 -17.69 -36.62 3.95
N ARG A 19 -18.82 -37.33 3.88
CA ARG A 19 -18.90 -38.65 3.21
C ARG A 19 -18.55 -38.57 1.73
N SER A 20 -18.99 -37.52 1.05
CA SER A 20 -18.69 -37.31 -0.37
C SER A 20 -17.21 -37.04 -0.60
N VAL A 21 -16.59 -36.26 0.30
CA VAL A 21 -15.15 -35.98 0.28
C VAL A 21 -14.34 -37.25 0.50
N GLU A 22 -14.67 -38.03 1.52
CA GLU A 22 -13.98 -39.31 1.83
C GLU A 22 -14.04 -40.28 0.63
N LYS A 23 -15.23 -40.44 0.02
CA LYS A 23 -15.41 -41.25 -1.19
C LYS A 23 -14.57 -40.76 -2.37
N THR A 24 -14.31 -39.47 -2.45
CA THR A 24 -13.55 -38.88 -3.55
C THR A 24 -12.04 -39.05 -3.30
N ILE A 25 -11.58 -38.76 -2.08
CA ILE A 25 -10.17 -38.87 -1.68
C ILE A 25 -9.67 -40.32 -1.81
N SER A 26 -10.52 -41.32 -1.53
CA SER A 26 -10.15 -42.73 -1.71
C SER A 26 -9.89 -43.14 -3.16
N ARG A 27 -10.43 -42.40 -4.14
CA ARG A 27 -10.19 -42.62 -5.58
C ARG A 27 -9.14 -41.66 -6.14
N PHE A 28 -9.13 -40.42 -5.63
CA PHE A 28 -8.30 -39.32 -6.08
C PHE A 28 -7.79 -38.53 -4.87
N PRO A 29 -6.60 -38.85 -4.35
CA PRO A 29 -6.01 -38.14 -3.22
C PRO A 29 -5.85 -36.65 -3.50
N GLU A 30 -5.88 -35.85 -2.45
CA GLU A 30 -5.54 -34.44 -2.55
C GLU A 30 -4.05 -34.25 -2.84
N ARG A 31 -3.69 -33.12 -3.45
CA ARG A 31 -2.31 -32.84 -3.89
C ARG A 31 -1.32 -32.66 -2.72
N LYS A 32 -1.83 -32.37 -1.53
CA LYS A 32 -1.06 -32.14 -0.30
C LYS A 32 -1.85 -32.68 0.87
N GLU A 33 -1.15 -33.13 1.90
CA GLU A 33 -1.74 -33.50 3.18
C GLU A 33 -2.31 -32.28 3.91
N ASN A 34 -1.56 -31.17 3.91
CA ASN A 34 -2.00 -29.89 4.45
C ASN A 34 -1.89 -28.79 3.38
N PHE A 35 -2.93 -27.98 3.27
CA PHE A 35 -2.90 -26.74 2.52
C PHE A 35 -2.53 -25.62 3.47
N LEU A 36 -1.44 -24.91 3.17
CA LEU A 36 -0.94 -23.81 4.00
C LEU A 36 -1.02 -22.50 3.23
N THR A 37 -1.30 -21.41 3.96
CA THR A 37 -1.02 -20.05 3.49
C THR A 37 0.48 -19.80 3.40
N GLY A 38 0.91 -18.68 2.79
CA GLY A 38 2.33 -18.28 2.76
C GLY A 38 2.92 -17.92 4.14
N SER A 39 2.11 -17.87 5.19
CA SER A 39 2.53 -17.66 6.58
C SER A 39 2.31 -18.92 7.44
N ASP A 40 2.36 -20.10 6.81
CA ASP A 40 2.26 -21.43 7.45
C ASP A 40 0.97 -21.72 8.22
N LYS A 41 -0.08 -20.93 8.04
CA LYS A 41 -1.41 -21.24 8.61
C LYS A 41 -2.12 -22.31 7.79
N ILE A 42 -2.67 -23.32 8.48
CA ILE A 42 -3.49 -24.36 7.87
C ILE A 42 -4.79 -23.78 7.32
N VAL A 43 -5.09 -24.10 6.07
CA VAL A 43 -6.32 -23.76 5.36
C VAL A 43 -7.21 -25.00 5.33
N LYS A 44 -8.36 -24.91 6.01
CA LYS A 44 -9.37 -25.99 5.97
C LYS A 44 -9.97 -26.10 4.57
N ARG A 45 -10.49 -27.28 4.23
CA ARG A 45 -11.18 -27.51 2.94
C ARG A 45 -12.35 -26.54 2.71
N ILE A 46 -13.09 -26.26 3.78
CA ILE A 46 -14.18 -25.27 3.83
C ILE A 46 -14.18 -24.59 5.21
N TYR A 47 -14.78 -23.40 5.29
CA TYR A 47 -15.11 -22.70 6.53
C TYR A 47 -16.62 -22.50 6.59
N THR A 48 -17.19 -22.60 7.79
CA THR A 48 -18.62 -22.57 8.09
C THR A 48 -18.89 -21.66 9.30
N GLU A 49 -20.16 -21.49 9.68
CA GLU A 49 -20.54 -20.76 10.89
C GLU A 49 -19.94 -21.33 12.18
N GLU A 50 -19.64 -22.64 12.22
CA GLU A 50 -18.96 -23.26 13.36
C GLU A 50 -17.53 -22.74 13.56
N ASP A 51 -16.87 -22.29 12.48
CA ASP A 51 -15.49 -21.79 12.53
C ASP A 51 -15.41 -20.38 13.11
N THR A 52 -16.55 -19.69 13.23
CA THR A 52 -16.65 -18.34 13.79
C THR A 52 -17.55 -18.28 15.03
N LYS A 53 -18.03 -19.42 15.54
CA LYS A 53 -19.02 -19.47 16.64
C LYS A 53 -18.55 -18.80 17.94
N ASP A 54 -17.25 -18.90 18.23
CA ASP A 54 -16.63 -18.36 19.44
C ASP A 54 -16.09 -16.94 19.22
N LEU A 55 -16.24 -16.39 18.01
CA LEU A 55 -15.79 -15.05 17.67
C LEU A 55 -16.81 -14.02 18.18
N LYS A 56 -16.39 -13.19 19.12
CA LYS A 56 -17.17 -12.06 19.62
C LYS A 56 -17.15 -10.93 18.59
N TYR A 57 -18.33 -10.54 18.10
CA TYR A 57 -18.43 -9.57 17.02
C TYR A 57 -17.80 -8.23 17.42
N GLU A 58 -18.07 -7.76 18.64
CA GLU A 58 -17.64 -6.47 19.15
C GLU A 58 -16.12 -6.40 19.35
N ASP A 59 -15.50 -7.51 19.74
CA ASP A 59 -14.06 -7.57 20.05
C ASP A 59 -13.19 -7.72 18.80
N TYR A 60 -13.72 -8.32 17.72
CA TYR A 60 -12.91 -8.70 16.55
C TYR A 60 -13.39 -8.11 15.22
N ILE A 61 -14.67 -7.79 15.07
CA ILE A 61 -15.24 -7.29 13.80
C ILE A 61 -15.67 -5.82 13.97
N GLY A 62 -16.61 -5.55 14.86
CA GLY A 62 -17.11 -4.21 15.16
C GLY A 62 -17.68 -3.45 13.95
N PHE A 63 -17.72 -2.13 14.08
CA PHE A 63 -18.16 -1.18 13.05
C PHE A 63 -16.96 -0.38 12.51
N PRO A 64 -17.02 0.16 11.28
CA PRO A 64 -15.99 1.11 10.82
C PRO A 64 -15.89 2.29 11.79
N ASP A 65 -14.68 2.82 11.99
CA ASP A 65 -14.38 3.93 12.92
C ASP A 65 -14.63 3.63 14.40
N VAL A 66 -14.80 2.36 14.76
CA VAL A 66 -14.90 1.90 16.15
C VAL A 66 -13.82 0.85 16.38
N TYR A 67 -13.06 0.95 17.48
CA TYR A 67 -12.10 -0.08 17.88
C TYR A 67 -12.78 -1.46 17.84
N PRO A 68 -12.17 -2.50 17.24
CA PRO A 68 -10.77 -2.62 16.81
C PRO A 68 -10.45 -2.14 15.38
N TYR A 69 -11.35 -1.40 14.73
CA TYR A 69 -11.20 -0.86 13.37
C TYR A 69 -11.04 -1.92 12.26
N THR A 70 -11.41 -3.18 12.52
CA THR A 70 -11.33 -4.28 11.55
C THR A 70 -12.07 -3.96 10.24
N ARG A 71 -13.14 -3.15 10.31
CA ARG A 71 -13.93 -2.73 9.14
C ARG A 71 -13.51 -1.39 8.55
N GLY A 72 -12.41 -0.80 9.04
CA GLY A 72 -11.81 0.44 8.55
C GLY A 72 -11.78 1.56 9.58
N VAL A 73 -10.87 2.51 9.36
CA VAL A 73 -10.59 3.67 10.24
C VAL A 73 -11.42 4.92 9.91
N GLN A 74 -12.43 4.79 9.06
CA GLN A 74 -13.32 5.88 8.67
C GLN A 74 -14.75 5.35 8.60
N PRO A 75 -15.76 6.11 9.05
CA PRO A 75 -17.13 5.60 9.18
C PRO A 75 -17.79 5.37 7.82
N THR A 76 -17.41 6.15 6.80
CA THR A 76 -17.96 6.06 5.43
C THR A 76 -17.02 5.37 4.44
N MET A 77 -15.76 5.13 4.82
CA MET A 77 -14.71 4.60 3.95
C MET A 77 -14.80 5.19 2.51
N TYR A 78 -14.77 4.32 1.50
CA TYR A 78 -14.75 4.69 0.09
C TYR A 78 -16.09 5.18 -0.47
N ARG A 79 -17.17 5.17 0.33
CA ARG A 79 -18.42 5.87 -0.04
C ARG A 79 -18.29 7.38 0.16
N GLY A 80 -17.44 7.81 1.11
CA GLY A 80 -17.16 9.22 1.36
C GLY A 80 -15.98 9.73 0.55
N ARG A 81 -14.85 9.03 0.60
CA ARG A 81 -13.63 9.40 -0.12
C ARG A 81 -12.86 8.15 -0.55
N PHE A 82 -12.48 8.07 -1.83
CA PHE A 82 -11.59 7.02 -2.30
C PHE A 82 -10.23 7.08 -1.61
N TRP A 83 -9.50 5.96 -1.62
CA TRP A 83 -8.09 5.97 -1.25
C TRP A 83 -7.31 6.93 -2.15
N THR A 84 -6.20 7.47 -1.65
CA THR A 84 -5.32 8.30 -2.47
C THR A 84 -4.66 7.42 -3.53
N MET A 85 -4.93 7.70 -4.80
CA MET A 85 -4.19 7.11 -5.91
C MET A 85 -2.82 7.78 -5.94
N ARG A 86 -1.78 7.04 -5.57
CA ARG A 86 -0.42 7.58 -5.36
C ARG A 86 0.59 6.64 -6.02
N GLN A 87 0.97 6.93 -7.26
CA GLN A 87 2.01 6.17 -7.95
C GLN A 87 3.39 6.57 -7.46
N TYR A 88 4.21 5.55 -7.21
CA TYR A 88 5.63 5.70 -6.97
C TYR A 88 6.36 6.03 -8.27
N ALA A 89 7.04 7.17 -8.30
CA ALA A 89 7.70 7.68 -9.49
C ALA A 89 8.92 8.55 -9.14
N GLY A 90 9.90 8.49 -10.01
CA GLY A 90 11.17 9.22 -9.93
C GLY A 90 12.17 8.45 -10.79
N PHE A 91 12.85 9.15 -11.68
CA PHE A 91 13.89 8.59 -12.55
C PHE A 91 14.65 9.75 -13.19
N GLY A 92 15.95 9.57 -13.40
CA GLY A 92 16.80 10.56 -14.05
C GLY A 92 16.98 11.79 -13.17
N ASN A 93 16.89 12.96 -13.79
CA ASN A 93 17.04 14.24 -13.10
C ASN A 93 15.69 14.81 -12.59
N ALA A 94 15.78 15.93 -11.88
CA ALA A 94 14.64 16.60 -11.28
C ALA A 94 13.63 17.10 -12.33
N GLU A 95 14.08 17.57 -13.49
CA GLU A 95 13.23 18.06 -14.58
C GLU A 95 12.37 16.95 -15.18
N GLU A 96 12.99 15.81 -15.50
CA GLU A 96 12.31 14.63 -16.06
C GLU A 96 11.29 14.07 -15.07
N SER A 97 11.66 14.01 -13.78
CA SER A 97 10.78 13.57 -12.70
C SER A 97 9.62 14.56 -12.49
N ASN A 98 9.86 15.87 -12.52
CA ASN A 98 8.82 16.90 -12.45
C ASN A 98 7.82 16.78 -13.61
N ALA A 99 8.32 16.62 -14.85
CA ALA A 99 7.48 16.41 -16.03
C ALA A 99 6.60 15.16 -15.86
N ARG A 100 7.17 14.07 -15.31
CA ARG A 100 6.43 12.86 -14.99
C ARG A 100 5.35 13.10 -13.93
N TYR A 101 5.64 13.85 -12.87
CA TYR A 101 4.67 14.18 -11.82
C TYR A 101 3.51 15.01 -12.36
N LYS A 102 3.78 16.03 -13.16
CA LYS A 102 2.75 16.83 -13.85
C LYS A 102 1.88 15.96 -14.74
N PHE A 103 2.48 15.06 -15.52
CA PHE A 103 1.73 14.09 -16.33
C PHE A 103 0.81 13.20 -15.48
N LEU A 104 1.32 12.65 -14.38
CA LEU A 104 0.55 11.76 -13.50
C LEU A 104 -0.63 12.50 -12.85
N LEU A 105 -0.39 13.72 -12.33
CA LEU A 105 -1.45 14.57 -11.78
C LEU A 105 -2.52 14.89 -12.83
N GLN A 106 -2.12 15.19 -14.07
CA GLN A 106 -3.04 15.41 -15.18
C GLN A 106 -3.88 14.16 -15.51
N LYS A 107 -3.35 12.96 -15.27
CA LYS A 107 -4.06 11.68 -15.47
C LYS A 107 -4.89 11.22 -14.27
N GLY A 108 -5.08 12.08 -13.27
CA GLY A 108 -5.99 11.84 -12.15
C GLY A 108 -5.32 11.28 -10.89
N GLN A 109 -3.98 11.27 -10.84
CA GLN A 109 -3.27 11.00 -9.59
C GLN A 109 -3.60 12.07 -8.54
N THR A 110 -3.85 11.66 -7.30
CA THR A 110 -4.33 12.56 -6.22
C THR A 110 -3.28 12.82 -5.13
N GLY A 111 -2.11 12.19 -5.24
CA GLY A 111 -0.92 12.50 -4.44
C GLY A 111 0.32 11.92 -5.10
N LEU A 112 1.51 12.48 -4.83
CA LEU A 112 2.78 12.04 -5.41
C LEU A 112 3.54 11.11 -4.46
N SER A 113 4.24 10.11 -4.98
CA SER A 113 5.23 9.35 -4.19
C SER A 113 6.57 9.40 -4.91
N ILE A 114 7.56 9.99 -4.25
CA ILE A 114 8.86 10.35 -4.80
C ILE A 114 9.83 9.20 -4.56
N ALA A 115 10.39 8.66 -5.64
CA ALA A 115 11.46 7.68 -5.63
C ALA A 115 12.79 8.39 -5.83
N PHE A 116 13.72 8.29 -4.87
CA PHE A 116 15.07 8.85 -4.97
C PHE A 116 16.04 7.80 -5.51
N ASP A 117 17.12 8.24 -6.15
CA ASP A 117 18.17 7.33 -6.59
C ASP A 117 18.94 6.72 -5.40
N LEU A 118 19.87 5.81 -5.68
CA LEU A 118 20.64 5.16 -4.63
C LEU A 118 21.60 6.13 -3.91
N PRO A 119 22.36 7.01 -4.60
CA PRO A 119 23.18 8.05 -3.96
C PRO A 119 22.40 8.90 -2.94
N THR A 120 21.29 9.51 -3.35
CA THR A 120 20.44 10.32 -2.47
C THR A 120 19.90 9.48 -1.31
N GLN A 121 19.52 8.22 -1.52
CA GLN A 121 19.08 7.33 -0.43
C GLN A 121 20.17 7.02 0.59
N MET A 122 21.43 6.99 0.14
CA MET A 122 22.60 6.71 0.97
C MET A 122 23.24 7.97 1.57
N GLY A 123 22.77 9.17 1.17
CA GLY A 123 23.28 10.45 1.65
C GLY A 123 24.58 10.88 0.97
N TYR A 124 24.80 10.47 -0.27
CA TYR A 124 25.92 10.92 -1.09
C TYR A 124 25.44 11.89 -2.17
N ASP A 125 26.24 12.92 -2.44
CA ASP A 125 26.07 13.77 -3.61
C ASP A 125 26.43 12.97 -4.89
N SER A 126 25.90 13.41 -6.03
CA SER A 126 26.07 12.73 -7.31
C SER A 126 27.52 12.63 -7.80
N ASP A 127 28.43 13.49 -7.34
CA ASP A 127 29.85 13.47 -7.69
C ASP A 127 30.73 12.63 -6.73
N HIS A 128 30.14 12.07 -5.68
CA HIS A 128 30.84 11.19 -4.75
C HIS A 128 31.24 9.87 -5.45
N VAL A 129 32.40 9.32 -5.10
CA VAL A 129 32.94 8.10 -5.73
C VAL A 129 31.99 6.89 -5.63
N MET A 130 31.20 6.81 -4.56
CA MET A 130 30.21 5.74 -4.37
C MET A 130 28.94 5.90 -5.23
N SER A 131 28.78 7.04 -5.90
CA SER A 131 27.63 7.37 -6.72
C SER A 131 27.80 6.97 -8.19
N GLU A 132 29.04 6.64 -8.60
CA GLU A 132 29.37 6.29 -9.98
C GLU A 132 28.47 5.17 -10.53
N GLY A 133 27.75 5.47 -11.61
CA GLY A 133 26.87 4.51 -12.29
C GLY A 133 25.49 4.30 -11.65
N GLU A 134 25.18 5.01 -10.56
CA GLU A 134 23.90 4.89 -9.85
C GLU A 134 23.06 6.18 -9.82
N VAL A 135 23.66 7.33 -10.17
CA VAL A 135 22.97 8.62 -10.27
C VAL A 135 21.77 8.56 -11.21
N GLY A 136 20.58 8.90 -10.71
CA GLY A 136 19.33 8.96 -11.48
C GLY A 136 18.80 7.61 -11.99
N LYS A 137 19.43 6.48 -11.66
CA LYS A 137 19.14 5.18 -12.30
C LYS A 137 17.89 4.48 -11.79
N VAL A 138 17.60 4.61 -10.50
CA VAL A 138 16.47 3.93 -9.83
C VAL A 138 15.49 4.92 -9.17
N GLY A 139 15.72 6.21 -9.37
CA GLY A 139 14.96 7.30 -8.79
C GLY A 139 15.51 8.64 -9.26
N VAL A 140 14.97 9.73 -8.74
CA VAL A 140 15.48 11.07 -9.00
C VAL A 140 16.73 11.35 -8.16
N ALA A 141 17.75 11.92 -8.79
CA ALA A 141 18.92 12.45 -8.09
C ALA A 141 18.59 13.80 -7.44
N ILE A 142 18.86 13.94 -6.14
CA ILE A 142 18.71 15.20 -5.38
C ILE A 142 19.95 15.37 -4.50
N ASP A 143 20.77 16.37 -4.83
CA ASP A 143 21.97 16.72 -4.08
C ASP A 143 21.71 18.00 -3.24
N SER A 144 20.87 18.90 -3.75
CA SER A 144 20.71 20.25 -3.23
C SER A 144 19.25 20.72 -3.18
N LEU A 145 19.04 21.87 -2.54
CA LEU A 145 17.75 22.55 -2.58
C LEU A 145 17.34 22.92 -4.02
N ALA A 146 18.30 23.23 -4.91
CA ALA A 146 17.99 23.60 -6.29
C ALA A 146 17.31 22.45 -7.05
N ASP A 147 17.75 21.21 -6.83
CA ASP A 147 17.14 20.04 -7.45
C ASP A 147 15.72 19.83 -6.92
N MET A 148 15.51 20.04 -5.60
CA MET A 148 14.18 19.97 -4.99
C MET A 148 13.23 21.06 -5.51
N GLU A 149 13.74 22.25 -5.79
CA GLU A 149 12.97 23.34 -6.41
C GLU A 149 12.50 22.97 -7.80
N ILE A 150 13.40 22.41 -8.62
CA ILE A 150 13.08 21.92 -9.96
C ILE A 150 12.05 20.78 -9.87
N LEU A 151 12.26 19.84 -8.94
CA LEU A 151 11.40 18.67 -8.76
C LEU A 151 9.93 19.05 -8.51
N PHE A 152 9.70 20.14 -7.77
CA PHE A 152 8.36 20.63 -7.42
C PHE A 152 7.94 21.90 -8.15
N ASP A 153 8.68 22.34 -9.17
CA ASP A 153 8.31 23.50 -9.96
C ASP A 153 6.91 23.32 -10.58
N GLY A 154 6.06 24.32 -10.42
CA GLY A 154 4.66 24.30 -10.89
C GLY A 154 3.74 23.27 -10.22
N ILE A 155 4.17 22.61 -9.13
CA ILE A 155 3.34 21.69 -8.34
C ILE A 155 2.90 22.38 -7.03
N PRO A 156 1.60 22.64 -6.82
CA PRO A 156 1.12 23.34 -5.62
C PRO A 156 1.15 22.44 -4.38
N LEU A 157 2.14 22.63 -3.51
CA LEU A 157 2.39 21.76 -2.34
C LEU A 157 1.32 21.83 -1.24
N ASP A 158 0.46 22.85 -1.24
CA ASP A 158 -0.71 22.94 -0.35
C ASP A 158 -1.87 22.05 -0.82
N LYS A 159 -1.95 21.75 -2.12
CA LYS A 159 -3.05 21.02 -2.75
C LYS A 159 -2.73 19.55 -2.99
N VAL A 160 -1.48 19.23 -3.27
CA VAL A 160 -1.02 17.88 -3.55
C VAL A 160 -0.40 17.28 -2.29
N SER A 161 -0.84 16.08 -1.92
CA SER A 161 -0.15 15.35 -0.86
C SER A 161 1.09 14.65 -1.41
N THR A 162 2.22 14.76 -0.73
CA THR A 162 3.52 14.22 -1.19
C THR A 162 4.03 13.16 -0.22
N SER A 163 4.49 12.02 -0.73
CA SER A 163 5.19 11.00 0.03
C SER A 163 6.62 10.92 -0.47
N MET A 164 7.60 10.96 0.40
CA MET A 164 9.02 10.80 0.05
C MET A 164 9.48 9.44 0.58
N THR A 165 9.88 8.52 -0.29
CA THR A 165 10.43 7.22 0.15
C THR A 165 11.92 7.39 0.41
N ILE A 166 12.24 7.91 1.59
CA ILE A 166 13.61 8.23 2.00
C ILE A 166 13.79 7.85 3.47
N ASN A 167 14.99 7.40 3.84
CA ASN A 167 15.23 6.86 5.19
C ASN A 167 16.40 7.58 5.86
N ALA A 168 17.64 7.15 5.60
CA ALA A 168 18.82 7.65 6.31
C ALA A 168 19.00 9.18 6.23
N PRO A 169 18.84 9.84 5.06
CA PRO A 169 18.93 11.30 4.96
C PRO A 169 17.57 12.00 5.02
N ALA A 170 16.52 11.36 5.55
CA ALA A 170 15.16 11.90 5.57
C ALA A 170 15.07 13.32 6.16
N SER A 171 15.81 13.61 7.24
CA SER A 171 15.80 14.95 7.85
C SER A 171 16.26 16.06 6.90
N VAL A 172 17.26 15.77 6.05
CA VAL A 172 17.79 16.72 5.05
C VAL A 172 16.76 16.95 3.95
N LEU A 173 16.20 15.88 3.38
CA LEU A 173 15.19 15.98 2.31
C LEU A 173 13.89 16.62 2.82
N LEU A 174 13.50 16.40 4.08
CA LEU A 174 12.37 17.10 4.70
C LEU A 174 12.64 18.60 4.83
N ALA A 175 13.84 18.99 5.25
CA ALA A 175 14.22 20.39 5.36
C ALA A 175 14.18 21.07 3.97
N MET A 176 14.68 20.40 2.93
CA MET A 176 14.60 20.90 1.55
C MET A 176 13.13 21.03 1.09
N TYR A 177 12.29 20.03 1.36
CA TYR A 177 10.87 20.06 1.01
C TYR A 177 10.12 21.24 1.68
N ILE A 178 10.40 21.48 2.97
CA ILE A 178 9.84 22.63 3.70
C ILE A 178 10.34 23.95 3.10
N ALA A 179 11.64 24.07 2.80
CA ALA A 179 12.19 25.29 2.20
C ALA A 179 11.57 25.58 0.82
N VAL A 180 11.30 24.56 0.00
CA VAL A 180 10.57 24.72 -1.27
C VAL A 180 9.14 25.19 -1.03
N ALA A 181 8.44 24.61 -0.05
CA ALA A 181 7.08 25.05 0.32
C ALA A 181 7.05 26.52 0.75
N GLU A 182 8.00 26.94 1.60
CA GLU A 182 8.13 28.33 2.04
C GLU A 182 8.39 29.27 0.85
N LYS A 183 9.26 28.88 -0.10
CA LYS A 183 9.49 29.62 -1.34
C LYS A 183 8.24 29.74 -2.22
N GLN A 184 7.33 28.75 -2.18
CA GLN A 184 6.03 28.81 -2.82
C GLN A 184 4.97 29.60 -2.01
N GLY A 185 5.31 30.13 -0.83
CA GLY A 185 4.38 30.81 0.07
C GLY A 185 3.42 29.87 0.82
N VAL A 186 3.79 28.59 0.96
CA VAL A 186 3.03 27.55 1.66
C VAL A 186 3.64 27.34 3.04
N SER A 187 2.84 27.53 4.09
CA SER A 187 3.26 27.28 5.47
C SER A 187 3.28 25.78 5.79
N VAL A 188 4.12 25.37 6.74
CA VAL A 188 4.34 23.96 7.09
C VAL A 188 3.04 23.24 7.48
N GLU A 189 2.09 23.93 8.12
CA GLU A 189 0.82 23.38 8.59
C GLU A 189 -0.12 22.98 7.44
N LYS A 190 0.10 23.52 6.23
CA LYS A 190 -0.67 23.17 5.02
C LYS A 190 -0.08 21.97 4.28
N LEU A 191 1.15 21.58 4.59
CA LEU A 191 1.80 20.45 3.96
C LEU A 191 1.18 19.14 4.44
N ARG A 192 0.80 18.29 3.48
CA ARG A 192 0.21 16.98 3.73
C ARG A 192 1.11 15.92 3.14
N GLY A 193 1.76 15.11 3.95
CA GLY A 193 2.69 14.14 3.40
C GLY A 193 3.15 13.06 4.35
N THR A 194 4.13 12.30 3.86
CA THR A 194 4.80 11.23 4.58
C THR A 194 6.27 11.26 4.18
N ILE A 195 7.15 10.98 5.12
CA ILE A 195 8.57 10.75 4.92
C ILE A 195 8.97 9.47 5.62
#